data_AF-A0A7J3TUW3-F1
#
_entry.id   AF-A0A7J3TUW3-F1
#
_cell.length_a   1.000
_cell.length_b   1.000
_cell.length_c   1.000
_cell.angle_alpha   90.00
_cell.angle_beta   90.00
_cell.angle_gamma   90.00
#
_symmetry.space_group_name_H-M   'P 1'
#
loop_
_entity.id
_entity.type
_entity.pdbx_description
1 polymer ?
#
loop_
_entity_poly.entity_id
_entity_poly.type
_entity_poly.pdbx_seq_one_letter_code
_entity_poly.pdbx_strand_id
1 'polypeptide(L)'
;MEIRNVRVLRSPYIGRYIEVSVDGDVSKAVEVWGKIVDEVYPKIKIPIFVIWSGRLDLKPEDLGRKMGEILAKMNISIFTFKHPVNIVEELKEE
;
A
#
# COMPACT_ATOMS: atom_id res chain seq x y z
N MET A 1 6.77 -2.64 -15.69
CA MET A 1 6.16 -3.15 -14.44
C MET A 1 4.95 -3.94 -14.86
N GLU A 2 4.84 -5.17 -14.39
CA GLU A 2 3.78 -6.09 -14.79
C GLU A 2 2.94 -6.47 -13.57
N ILE A 3 1.62 -6.55 -13.76
CA ILE A 3 0.70 -7.07 -12.74
C ILE A 3 0.79 -8.59 -12.79
N ARG A 4 1.28 -9.21 -11.72
CA ARG A 4 1.38 -10.66 -11.60
C ARG A 4 0.07 -11.31 -11.20
N ASN A 5 -0.65 -10.69 -10.27
CA ASN A 5 -1.84 -11.29 -9.69
C ASN A 5 -2.78 -10.22 -9.13
N VAL A 6 -4.08 -10.53 -9.11
CA VAL A 6 -5.11 -9.72 -8.46
C VAL A 6 -6.00 -10.65 -7.66
N ARG A 7 -6.10 -10.40 -6.35
CA ARG A 7 -6.87 -11.22 -5.41
C ARG A 7 -7.89 -10.36 -4.68
N VAL A 8 -9.08 -10.91 -4.47
CA VAL A 8 -10.08 -10.33 -3.56
C VAL A 8 -9.99 -11.09 -2.25
N LEU A 9 -9.63 -10.40 -1.18
CA LEU A 9 -9.38 -10.97 0.14
C LEU A 9 -10.30 -10.33 1.17
N ARG A 10 -10.32 -10.90 2.38
CA ARG A 10 -11.09 -10.37 3.51
C ARG A 10 -10.25 -10.43 4.78
N SER A 11 -10.19 -9.31 5.49
CA SER A 11 -9.56 -9.18 6.80
C SER A 11 -10.63 -8.81 7.85
N PRO A 12 -10.54 -9.31 9.09
CA PRO A 12 -11.41 -8.86 10.19
C PRO A 12 -11.31 -7.36 10.47
N TYR A 13 -10.16 -6.73 10.18
CA TYR A 13 -9.89 -5.33 10.53
C TYR A 13 -10.26 -4.34 9.42
N ILE A 14 -10.10 -4.75 8.16
CA ILE A 14 -10.26 -3.87 6.97
C ILE A 14 -11.54 -4.24 6.20
N GLY A 15 -12.11 -5.42 6.43
CA GLY A 15 -13.19 -5.97 5.63
C GLY A 15 -12.67 -6.55 4.30
N ARG A 16 -13.46 -6.44 3.23
CA ARG A 16 -13.07 -6.90 1.89
C ARG A 16 -12.07 -5.93 1.29
N TYR A 17 -10.99 -6.43 0.70
CA TYR A 17 -10.00 -5.63 0.00
C TYR A 17 -9.49 -6.35 -1.25
N ILE A 18 -8.91 -5.58 -2.16
CA ILE A 18 -8.22 -6.08 -3.35
C ILE A 18 -6.73 -5.99 -3.09
N GLU A 19 -6.02 -7.05 -3.40
CA GLU A 19 -4.58 -7.10 -3.38
C GLU A 19 -4.07 -7.27 -4.81
N VAL A 20 -3.15 -6.40 -5.23
CA VAL A 20 -2.54 -6.42 -6.55
C VAL A 20 -1.06 -6.68 -6.38
N SER A 21 -0.58 -7.81 -6.86
CA SER A 21 0.85 -8.12 -6.86
C SER A 21 1.49 -7.58 -8.13
N VAL A 22 2.52 -6.76 -8.01
CA VAL A 22 3.25 -6.16 -9.12
C VAL A 22 4.74 -6.48 -9.05
N ASP A 23 5.36 -6.59 -10.22
CA ASP A 23 6.80 -6.73 -10.34
C ASP A 23 7.50 -5.40 -10.58
N GLY A 24 8.45 -5.10 -9.70
CA GLY A 24 9.32 -3.94 -9.84
C GLY A 24 9.65 -3.31 -8.51
N ASP A 25 10.53 -2.31 -8.60
CA ASP A 25 10.98 -1.53 -7.46
C ASP A 25 9.83 -0.71 -6.86
N VAL A 26 9.97 -0.38 -5.58
CA VAL A 26 8.93 0.27 -4.76
C VAL A 26 8.46 1.58 -5.37
N SER A 27 9.38 2.38 -5.93
CA SER A 27 9.06 3.66 -6.55
C SER A 27 7.97 3.55 -7.62
N LYS A 28 8.08 2.55 -8.50
CA LYS A 28 7.11 2.28 -9.56
C LYS A 28 5.84 1.68 -8.99
N ALA A 29 5.97 0.73 -8.06
CA ALA A 29 4.83 0.07 -7.41
C ALA A 29 3.86 1.09 -6.78
N VAL A 30 4.40 2.06 -6.05
CA VAL A 30 3.64 3.13 -5.39
C VAL A 30 3.00 4.08 -6.42
N GLU A 31 3.68 4.38 -7.53
CA GLU A 31 3.10 5.18 -8.61
C GLU A 31 1.86 4.50 -9.22
N VAL A 32 1.95 3.20 -9.52
CA VAL A 32 0.81 2.43 -10.04
C VAL A 32 -0.28 2.28 -9.00
N TRP A 33 0.07 2.09 -7.73
CA TRP A 33 -0.92 2.05 -6.67
C TRP A 33 -1.76 3.34 -6.64
N GLY A 34 -1.11 4.50 -6.73
CA GLY A 34 -1.79 5.79 -6.81
C GLY A 34 -2.76 5.87 -8.01
N LYS A 35 -2.31 5.49 -9.21
CA LYS A 35 -3.15 5.50 -10.43
C LYS A 35 -4.35 4.57 -10.30
N ILE A 36 -4.15 3.35 -9.82
CA ILE A 36 -5.23 2.38 -9.61
C ILE A 36 -6.24 2.92 -8.60
N VAL A 37 -5.78 3.51 -7.50
CA VAL A 37 -6.68 4.11 -6.52
C VAL A 37 -7.46 5.27 -7.13
N ASP A 38 -6.83 6.17 -7.88
CA ASP A 38 -7.52 7.30 -8.49
C ASP A 38 -8.59 6.86 -9.52
N GLU A 39 -8.32 5.81 -10.31
CA GLU A 39 -9.21 5.38 -11.40
C GLU A 39 -10.26 4.34 -11.01
N VAL A 40 -9.93 3.46 -10.05
CA VAL A 40 -10.73 2.27 -9.72
C VAL A 40 -11.49 2.45 -8.41
N TYR A 41 -10.85 2.96 -7.36
CA TYR A 41 -11.48 3.07 -6.04
C TYR A 41 -12.80 3.88 -6.06
N PRO A 42 -12.94 5.01 -6.78
CA PRO A 42 -14.20 5.75 -6.83
C PRO A 42 -15.40 4.94 -7.36
N LYS A 43 -15.14 3.91 -8.19
CA LYS A 43 -16.17 3.11 -8.84
C LYS A 43 -16.63 1.95 -7.98
N ILE A 44 -15.70 1.29 -7.30
CA ILE A 44 -15.98 0.04 -6.56
C ILE A 44 -16.04 0.23 -5.05
N LYS A 45 -15.42 1.29 -4.52
CA LYS A 45 -15.34 1.61 -3.08
C LYS A 45 -14.83 0.44 -2.21
N ILE A 46 -13.94 -0.38 -2.76
CA ILE A 46 -13.25 -1.47 -2.07
C ILE A 46 -11.77 -1.06 -1.97
N PRO A 47 -11.15 -1.08 -0.77
CA PRO A 47 -9.73 -0.81 -0.60
C PRO A 47 -8.84 -1.65 -1.54
N ILE A 48 -7.83 -1.03 -2.11
CA ILE A 48 -6.88 -1.68 -3.01
C ILE A 48 -5.49 -1.50 -2.40
N PHE A 49 -4.75 -2.59 -2.28
CA PHE A 49 -3.38 -2.61 -1.78
C PHE A 49 -2.46 -3.22 -2.83
N VAL A 50 -1.27 -2.65 -2.98
CA VAL A 50 -0.25 -3.15 -3.90
C VAL A 50 0.86 -3.83 -3.12
N ILE A 51 1.17 -5.07 -3.48
CA ILE A 51 2.35 -5.80 -3.02
C ILE A 51 3.37 -5.79 -4.15
N TRP A 52 4.61 -5.47 -3.83
CA TRP A 52 5.72 -5.44 -4.78
C TRP A 52 6.75 -6.52 -4.43
N SER A 53 7.53 -6.93 -5.43
CA SER A 53 8.57 -7.96 -5.32
C SER A 53 10.00 -7.43 -5.56
N GLY A 54 10.14 -6.17 -5.99
CA GLY A 54 11.44 -5.55 -6.29
C GLY A 54 12.10 -4.87 -5.09
N ARG A 55 13.12 -4.06 -5.38
CA ARG A 55 13.95 -3.43 -4.34
C ARG A 55 13.25 -2.23 -3.70
N LEU A 56 13.53 -2.02 -2.42
CA LEU A 56 13.22 -0.77 -1.73
C LEU A 56 14.21 0.31 -2.21
N ASP A 57 13.83 1.03 -3.25
CA ASP A 57 14.62 2.10 -3.90
C ASP A 57 14.20 3.52 -3.46
N LEU A 58 13.27 3.62 -2.51
CA LEU A 58 12.84 4.86 -1.89
C LEU A 58 13.35 4.96 -0.46
N LYS A 59 13.60 6.19 -0.02
CA LYS A 59 13.82 6.46 1.41
C LYS A 59 12.55 6.10 2.20
N PRO A 60 12.68 5.57 3.42
CA PRO A 60 11.52 5.22 4.26
C PRO A 60 10.52 6.37 4.44
N GLU A 61 11.00 7.61 4.59
CA GLU A 61 10.16 8.79 4.78
C GLU A 61 9.33 9.12 3.53
N ASP A 62 9.94 8.99 2.34
CA ASP A 62 9.26 9.22 1.07
C ASP A 62 8.24 8.13 0.78
N LEU A 63 8.56 6.88 1.11
CA LEU A 63 7.63 5.77 1.02
C LEU A 63 6.43 6.00 1.95
N GLY A 64 6.69 6.28 3.23
CA GLY A 64 5.66 6.55 4.23
C GLY A 64 4.72 7.68 3.81
N ARG A 65 5.26 8.80 3.33
CA ARG A 65 4.47 9.93 2.82
C ARG A 65 3.55 9.51 1.67
N LYS A 66 4.11 8.87 0.64
CA LYS A 66 3.33 8.44 -0.54
C LYS A 66 2.25 7.41 -0.19
N MET A 67 2.56 6.44 0.67
CA MET A 67 1.56 5.47 1.14
C MET A 67 0.45 6.16 1.92
N GLY A 68 0.79 7.09 2.81
CA GLY A 68 -0.18 7.88 3.59
C GLY A 68 -1.17 8.64 2.68
N GLU A 69 -0.66 9.30 1.64
CA GLU A 69 -1.49 9.99 0.64
C GLU A 69 -2.46 9.02 -0.07
N ILE A 70 -1.97 7.85 -0.49
CA ILE A 70 -2.79 6.84 -1.17
C ILE A 70 -3.87 6.26 -0.24
N LEU A 71 -3.51 5.97 1.01
CA LEU A 71 -4.45 5.47 2.02
C LEU A 71 -5.54 6.52 2.33
N ALA A 72 -5.16 7.79 2.42
CA ALA A 72 -6.11 8.88 2.64
C ALA A 72 -7.14 8.99 1.49
N LYS A 73 -6.73 8.80 0.23
CA LYS A 73 -7.65 8.76 -0.92
C LYS A 73 -8.70 7.64 -0.82
N MET A 74 -8.37 6.56 -0.11
CA MET A 74 -9.27 5.45 0.16
C MET A 74 -10.05 5.61 1.48
N ASN A 75 -9.93 6.76 2.17
CA ASN A 75 -10.49 6.99 3.50
C ASN A 75 -10.04 5.94 4.53
N ILE A 76 -8.76 5.54 4.46
CA ILE A 76 -8.12 4.61 5.38
C ILE A 76 -7.18 5.39 6.28
N SER A 77 -7.39 5.28 7.58
CA SER A 77 -6.50 5.85 8.59
C SER A 77 -5.65 4.76 9.22
N ILE A 78 -4.36 5.06 9.40
CA ILE A 78 -3.44 4.17 10.11
C ILE A 78 -3.67 4.39 11.61
N PHE A 79 -4.05 3.32 12.32
CA PHE A 79 -4.14 3.31 13.76
C PHE A 79 -3.08 2.38 14.34
N THR A 80 -2.23 2.88 15.22
CA THR A 80 -1.32 2.04 16.00
C THR A 80 -1.98 1.77 17.36
N PHE A 81 -2.29 0.51 17.66
CA PHE A 81 -3.12 0.14 18.82
C PHE A 81 -2.39 0.19 20.18
N LYS A 82 -1.07 0.41 20.23
CA LYS A 82 -0.30 0.29 21.48
C LYS A 82 0.74 1.39 21.76
N HIS A 83 1.35 1.99 20.75
CA HIS A 83 2.35 3.06 20.85
C HIS A 83 2.62 3.64 19.45
N PRO A 84 3.15 4.87 19.32
CA PRO A 84 3.68 5.33 18.04
C PRO A 84 4.77 4.36 17.56
N VAL A 85 4.60 3.79 16.36
CA VAL A 85 5.55 2.85 15.76
C VAL A 85 6.62 3.66 15.04
N ASN A 86 7.88 3.53 15.46
CA ASN A 86 9.01 4.07 14.73
C ASN A 86 9.41 3.06 13.63
N ILE A 87 8.92 3.29 12.41
CA ILE A 87 9.21 2.43 11.25
C ILE A 87 10.71 2.26 11.01
N VAL A 88 11.53 3.26 11.33
CA VAL A 88 12.99 3.20 11.14
C VAL A 88 13.65 2.23 12.12
N GLU A 89 13.09 2.06 13.31
CA GLU A 89 13.59 1.09 14.30
C GLU A 89 13.17 -0.33 13.94
N GLU A 90 11.91 -0.53 13.57
CA GLU A 90 11.39 -1.85 13.14
C GLU A 90 12.12 -2.40 11.90
N LEU A 91 12.41 -1.56 10.90
CA LEU A 91 13.14 -1.97 9.70
C LEU A 91 14.62 -2.35 9.94
N LYS A 92 15.18 -2.07 11.12
CA LYS A 92 16.54 -2.50 11.48
C LYS A 92 16.58 -3.90 12.10
N GLU A 93 15.42 -4.44 12.49
CA GLU A 93 15.31 -5.77 13.10
C GLU A 93 15.02 -6.88 12.07
N GLU A 94 14.83 -6.54 10.78
CA GLU A 94 14.76 -7.47 9.63
C GLU A 94 16.11 -7.58 8.88
#